data_AF-A0A524AJC5-F1
#
_entry.id   AF-A0A524AJC5-F1
#
_cell.length_a   1.000
_cell.length_b   1.000
_cell.length_c   1.000
_cell.angle_alpha   90.00
_cell.angle_beta   90.00
_cell.angle_gamma   90.00
#
_symmetry.space_group_name_H-M   'P 1'
#
loop_
_entity.id
_entity.type
_entity.pdbx_description
1 polymer ?
#
loop_
_entity_poly.entity_id
_entity_poly.type
_entity_poly.pdbx_seq_one_letter_code
_entity_poly.pdbx_strand_id
1 'polypeptide(L)'
;MSKLVHPELCYQVRGVLLNVYNNLGPLLKEEYYRDAIILGLNKRGIACEPEKSFEVYYEGERVGLYYVDVWIEGGKMLLELKVAPAIEPIHKAQAISYLKVTDADLAIVANYGGPSFEDERLPNFLRDKRPEFVWKSRSVAQGLLYPDLVNDIQRACHRVHFVLGPGFLHQVYWRATMIELRRSGLDYDYIKQLPVEYEGHLLGYQDVRLIRVEGKVLLATFALRRTDDARAEQLKAHLRRMGLELGLLANFYDTRLAITPVRFK
;
A
#
# COMPACT_ATOMS: atom_id res chain seq x y z
N MET A 1 1.32 -33.30 -5.47
CA MET A 1 0.56 -32.74 -4.33
C MET A 1 1.44 -31.68 -3.67
N SER A 2 1.03 -30.41 -3.63
CA SER A 2 1.84 -29.37 -2.97
C SER A 2 1.87 -29.63 -1.46
N LYS A 3 3.07 -29.62 -0.88
CA LYS A 3 3.26 -29.79 0.57
C LYS A 3 2.63 -28.58 1.28
N LEU A 4 1.71 -28.83 2.21
CA LEU A 4 1.12 -27.78 3.03
C LEU A 4 2.19 -27.20 3.97
N VAL A 5 2.31 -25.88 4.00
CA VAL A 5 3.19 -25.15 4.93
C VAL A 5 2.52 -25.13 6.30
N HIS A 6 3.22 -25.59 7.33
CA HIS A 6 2.78 -25.65 8.74
C HIS A 6 1.35 -26.20 8.96
N PRO A 7 1.04 -27.45 8.56
CA PRO A 7 -0.34 -27.96 8.54
C PRO A 7 -0.99 -28.01 9.93
N GLU A 8 -0.26 -28.42 10.97
CA GLU A 8 -0.77 -28.49 12.34
C GLU A 8 -1.06 -27.09 12.91
N LEU A 9 -0.13 -26.14 12.72
CA LEU A 9 -0.31 -24.76 13.15
C LEU A 9 -1.51 -24.11 12.43
N CYS A 10 -1.64 -24.34 11.12
CA CYS A 10 -2.80 -23.88 10.35
C CYS A 10 -4.11 -24.38 10.93
N TYR A 11 -4.19 -25.68 11.25
CA TYR A 11 -5.39 -26.27 11.83
C TYR A 11 -5.75 -25.63 13.18
N GLN A 12 -4.76 -25.42 14.05
CA GLN A 12 -4.98 -24.82 15.36
C GLN A 12 -5.40 -23.35 15.25
N VAL A 13 -4.70 -22.56 14.44
CA VAL A 13 -5.00 -21.12 14.23
C VAL A 13 -6.39 -20.97 13.61
N ARG A 14 -6.70 -21.72 12.54
CA ARG A 14 -8.02 -21.67 11.91
C ARG A 14 -9.15 -22.06 12.87
N GLY A 15 -8.90 -23.02 13.77
CA GLY A 15 -9.83 -23.36 14.84
C GLY A 15 -10.12 -22.19 15.78
N VAL A 16 -9.12 -21.36 16.10
CA VAL A 16 -9.31 -20.11 16.86
C VAL A 16 -10.11 -19.10 16.05
N LEU A 17 -9.77 -18.87 14.78
CA LEU A 17 -10.45 -17.90 13.93
C LEU A 17 -11.95 -18.18 13.81
N LEU A 18 -12.31 -19.45 13.57
CA LEU A 18 -13.70 -19.92 13.52
C LEU A 18 -14.41 -19.80 14.86
N ASN A 19 -13.74 -20.13 15.96
CA ASN A 19 -14.31 -19.97 17.29
C ASN A 19 -14.64 -18.50 17.59
N VAL A 20 -13.74 -17.58 17.23
CA VAL A 20 -13.99 -16.13 17.36
C VAL A 20 -15.20 -15.71 16.54
N TYR A 21 -15.29 -16.11 15.28
CA TYR A 21 -16.45 -15.80 14.43
C TYR A 21 -17.76 -16.31 15.03
N ASN A 22 -17.78 -17.56 15.49
CA ASN A 22 -18.97 -18.20 16.06
C ASN A 22 -19.45 -17.55 17.37
N ASN A 23 -18.57 -16.91 18.12
CA ASN A 23 -18.94 -16.26 19.39
C ASN A 23 -19.28 -14.77 19.22
N LEU A 24 -18.62 -14.06 18.29
CA LEU A 24 -18.79 -12.61 18.13
C LEU A 24 -19.74 -12.23 16.99
N GLY A 25 -19.85 -13.05 15.95
CA GLY A 25 -20.57 -12.70 14.73
C GLY A 25 -19.94 -11.53 13.96
N PRO A 26 -20.58 -11.05 12.87
CA PRO A 26 -20.11 -9.92 12.07
C PRO A 26 -20.43 -8.56 12.72
N LEU A 27 -20.12 -7.46 12.03
CA LEU A 27 -20.47 -6.06 12.38
C LEU A 27 -19.66 -5.42 13.52
N LEU A 28 -18.54 -6.02 13.92
CA LEU A 28 -17.58 -5.40 14.83
C LEU A 28 -16.40 -4.80 14.06
N LYS A 29 -15.64 -3.93 14.73
CA LYS A 29 -14.35 -3.44 14.20
C LYS A 29 -13.30 -4.55 14.21
N GLU A 30 -12.35 -4.45 13.28
CA GLU A 30 -11.19 -5.37 13.16
C GLU A 30 -10.43 -5.56 14.48
N GLU A 31 -10.27 -4.50 15.27
CA GLU A 31 -9.58 -4.52 16.58
C GLU A 31 -10.19 -5.53 17.56
N TYR A 32 -11.52 -5.68 17.58
CA TYR A 32 -12.18 -6.64 18.48
C TYR A 32 -11.94 -8.09 18.07
N TYR A 33 -11.92 -8.37 16.77
CA TYR A 33 -11.58 -9.70 16.27
C TYR A 33 -10.13 -10.04 16.58
N ARG A 34 -9.21 -9.10 16.34
CA ARG A 34 -7.79 -9.26 16.68
C ARG A 34 -7.61 -9.63 18.15
N ASP A 35 -8.19 -8.85 19.05
CA ASP A 35 -8.02 -9.05 20.49
C ASP A 35 -8.59 -10.41 20.94
N ALA A 36 -9.74 -10.81 20.39
CA ALA A 36 -10.32 -12.13 20.64
C ALA A 36 -9.47 -13.29 20.09
N ILE A 37 -8.84 -13.12 18.91
CA ILE A 37 -7.92 -14.09 18.32
C ILE A 37 -6.69 -14.24 19.21
N ILE A 38 -6.08 -13.14 19.68
CA ILE A 38 -4.93 -13.17 20.59
C ILE A 38 -5.26 -13.97 21.86
N LEU A 39 -6.43 -13.74 22.47
CA LEU A 39 -6.88 -14.52 23.62
C LEU A 39 -7.02 -16.02 23.29
N GLY A 40 -7.57 -16.35 22.13
CA GLY A 40 -7.74 -17.73 21.68
C GLY A 40 -6.42 -18.44 21.38
N LEU A 41 -5.45 -17.75 20.77
CA LEU A 41 -4.11 -18.27 20.49
C LEU A 41 -3.34 -18.51 21.80
N ASN A 42 -3.36 -17.54 22.72
CA ASN A 42 -2.71 -17.66 24.03
C ASN A 42 -3.27 -18.82 24.86
N LYS A 43 -4.59 -19.03 24.86
CA LYS A 43 -5.23 -20.20 25.52
C LYS A 43 -4.75 -21.55 24.97
N ARG A 44 -4.28 -21.58 23.72
CA ARG A 44 -3.71 -22.77 23.08
C ARG A 44 -2.19 -22.86 23.20
N GLY A 45 -1.55 -21.90 23.89
CA GLY A 45 -0.10 -21.84 24.03
C GLY A 45 0.64 -21.49 22.74
N ILE A 46 -0.03 -20.87 21.76
CA ILE A 46 0.58 -20.45 20.48
C ILE A 46 1.18 -19.06 20.67
N ALA A 47 2.47 -18.91 20.44
CA ALA A 47 3.14 -17.62 20.58
C ALA A 47 2.66 -16.64 19.50
N CYS A 48 2.19 -15.46 19.91
CA CYS A 48 1.74 -14.43 18.99
C CYS A 48 2.05 -13.01 19.48
N GLU A 49 2.24 -12.09 18.54
CA GLU A 49 2.52 -10.67 18.77
C GLU A 49 1.53 -9.84 17.94
N PRO A 50 0.60 -9.09 18.56
CA PRO A 50 -0.28 -8.19 17.82
C PRO A 50 0.48 -6.96 17.32
N GLU A 51 0.06 -6.42 16.17
CA GLU A 51 0.57 -5.14 15.62
C GLU A 51 2.11 -5.08 15.52
N LYS A 52 2.76 -6.20 15.20
CA LYS A 52 4.22 -6.25 15.12
C LYS A 52 4.72 -5.37 13.97
N SER A 53 5.63 -4.44 14.27
CA SER A 53 6.20 -3.52 13.29
C SER A 53 7.36 -4.13 12.52
N PHE A 54 7.41 -3.87 11.22
CA PHE A 54 8.50 -4.25 10.32
C PHE A 54 8.98 -3.04 9.52
N GLU A 55 10.28 -2.96 9.29
CA GLU A 55 10.88 -1.95 8.42
C GLU A 55 10.67 -2.31 6.95
N VAL A 56 10.16 -1.35 6.18
CA VAL A 56 10.00 -1.50 4.73
C VAL A 56 11.19 -0.88 4.06
N TYR A 57 11.89 -1.68 3.26
CA TYR A 57 13.03 -1.25 2.45
C TYR A 57 12.67 -1.22 0.97
N TYR A 58 13.24 -0.27 0.25
CA TYR A 58 13.17 -0.17 -1.19
C TYR A 58 14.57 0.13 -1.74
N GLU A 59 15.08 -0.73 -2.63
CA GLU A 59 16.43 -0.58 -3.21
C GLU A 59 17.54 -0.34 -2.15
N GLY A 60 17.43 -1.02 -1.00
CA GLY A 60 18.38 -0.91 0.12
C GLY A 60 18.12 0.25 1.09
N GLU A 61 17.18 1.14 0.80
CA GLU A 61 16.86 2.30 1.65
C GLU A 61 15.56 2.10 2.43
N ARG A 62 15.55 2.50 3.71
CA ARG A 62 14.34 2.41 4.53
C ARG A 62 13.31 3.45 4.10
N VAL A 63 12.14 3.00 3.66
CA VAL A 63 11.04 3.84 3.18
C VAL A 63 9.88 3.95 4.18
N GLY A 64 9.78 3.07 5.17
CA GLY A 64 8.76 3.23 6.21
C GLY A 64 8.66 2.05 7.17
N LEU A 65 7.54 2.03 7.89
CA LEU A 65 7.15 0.93 8.75
C LEU A 65 5.82 0.35 8.25
N TYR A 66 5.63 -0.92 8.51
CA TYR A 66 4.39 -1.65 8.33
C TYR A 66 4.08 -2.44 9.61
N TYR A 67 2.80 -2.69 9.88
CA TYR A 67 2.34 -3.38 11.07
C TYR A 67 1.46 -4.56 10.65
N VAL A 68 1.86 -5.76 11.06
CA VAL A 68 1.07 -6.99 10.87
C VAL A 68 0.01 -7.08 11.96
N ASP A 69 -1.23 -7.44 11.63
CA ASP A 69 -2.31 -7.54 12.63
C ASP A 69 -1.97 -8.54 13.74
N VAL A 70 -1.52 -9.75 13.36
CA VAL A 70 -1.01 -10.76 14.28
C VAL A 70 0.16 -11.52 13.68
N TRP A 71 1.31 -11.46 14.33
CA TRP A 71 2.51 -12.24 14.02
C TRP A 71 2.54 -13.51 14.86
N ILE A 72 2.74 -14.69 14.25
CA ILE A 72 2.59 -15.98 14.92
C ILE A 72 3.89 -16.79 14.82
N GLU A 73 4.28 -17.39 15.95
CA GLU A 73 5.36 -18.38 16.05
C GLU A 73 6.69 -17.93 15.41
N GLY A 74 7.06 -16.67 15.62
CA GLY A 74 8.32 -16.13 15.12
C GLY A 74 8.42 -16.02 13.60
N GLY A 75 7.29 -16.03 12.87
CA GLY A 75 7.25 -15.86 11.41
C GLY A 75 6.82 -17.07 10.62
N LYS A 76 6.41 -18.14 11.29
CA LYS A 76 5.74 -19.25 10.61
C LYS A 76 4.43 -18.81 9.96
N MET A 77 3.75 -17.82 10.54
CA MET A 77 2.48 -17.31 10.01
C MET A 77 2.25 -15.84 10.38
N LEU A 78 1.62 -15.09 9.48
CA LEU A 78 0.99 -13.81 9.79
C LEU A 78 -0.52 -13.87 9.51
N LEU A 79 -1.30 -13.10 10.25
CA LEU A 79 -2.71 -12.86 9.97
C LEU A 79 -2.90 -11.46 9.40
N GLU A 80 -3.73 -11.37 8.36
CA GLU A 80 -4.29 -10.13 7.84
C GLU A 80 -5.81 -10.20 8.04
N LEU A 81 -6.34 -9.35 8.89
CA LEU A 81 -7.74 -9.33 9.26
C LEU A 81 -8.50 -8.35 8.37
N LYS A 82 -9.74 -8.72 8.04
CA LYS A 82 -10.66 -7.89 7.28
C LYS A 82 -12.06 -7.91 7.89
N VAL A 83 -12.70 -6.76 7.88
CA VAL A 83 -14.16 -6.65 8.01
C VAL A 83 -14.69 -6.04 6.72
N ALA A 84 -14.96 -6.92 5.75
CA ALA A 84 -15.46 -6.56 4.43
C ALA A 84 -16.58 -7.54 4.00
N PRO A 85 -17.41 -7.16 3.00
CA PRO A 85 -18.44 -8.07 2.49
C PRO A 85 -17.90 -9.41 1.97
N ALA A 86 -16.66 -9.44 1.45
CA ALA A 86 -15.95 -10.63 0.99
C ALA A 86 -14.42 -10.39 0.93
N ILE A 87 -13.62 -11.46 0.83
CA ILE A 87 -12.20 -11.35 0.49
C ILE A 87 -12.02 -10.94 -0.98
N GLU A 88 -11.59 -9.71 -1.22
CA GLU A 88 -11.28 -9.17 -2.54
C GLU A 88 -9.83 -9.47 -2.98
N PRO A 89 -9.52 -9.46 -4.30
CA PRO A 89 -8.16 -9.65 -4.81
C PRO A 89 -7.11 -8.71 -4.20
N ILE A 90 -7.53 -7.49 -3.83
CA ILE A 90 -6.66 -6.53 -3.16
C ILE A 90 -6.21 -7.02 -1.77
N HIS A 91 -7.08 -7.66 -0.98
CA HIS A 91 -6.70 -8.18 0.34
C HIS A 91 -5.61 -9.27 0.23
N LYS A 92 -5.74 -10.13 -0.80
CA LYS A 92 -4.72 -11.14 -1.10
C LYS A 92 -3.41 -10.49 -1.53
N ALA A 93 -3.47 -9.47 -2.39
CA ALA A 93 -2.29 -8.74 -2.85
C ALA A 93 -1.55 -8.02 -1.71
N GLN A 94 -2.29 -7.44 -0.75
CA GLN A 94 -1.73 -6.82 0.46
C GLN A 94 -0.98 -7.85 1.31
N ALA A 95 -1.61 -8.98 1.62
CA ALA A 95 -0.97 -10.07 2.37
C ALA A 95 0.30 -10.57 1.67
N ILE A 96 0.29 -10.67 0.33
CA ILE A 96 1.48 -11.00 -0.46
C ILE A 96 2.59 -9.95 -0.31
N SER A 97 2.26 -8.65 -0.34
CA SER A 97 3.22 -7.58 -0.08
C SER A 97 3.87 -7.72 1.30
N TYR A 98 3.10 -8.14 2.30
CA TYR A 98 3.59 -8.30 3.67
C TYR A 98 4.48 -9.53 3.81
N LEU A 99 4.17 -10.63 3.12
CA LEU A 99 5.06 -11.80 3.04
C LEU A 99 6.44 -11.42 2.47
N LYS A 100 6.50 -10.53 1.47
CA LYS A 100 7.77 -10.05 0.91
C LYS A 100 8.61 -9.26 1.91
N VAL A 101 7.98 -8.47 2.78
CA VAL A 101 8.67 -7.59 3.74
C VAL A 101 9.09 -8.34 5.00
N THR A 102 8.20 -9.20 5.50
CA THR A 102 8.38 -9.88 6.79
C THR A 102 9.16 -11.19 6.69
N ASP A 103 9.27 -11.73 5.48
CA ASP A 103 9.77 -13.07 5.21
C ASP A 103 9.04 -14.17 6.00
N ALA A 104 7.75 -13.98 6.32
CA ALA A 104 6.96 -15.06 6.91
C ALA A 104 6.74 -16.21 5.91
N ASP A 105 6.53 -17.42 6.43
CA ASP A 105 6.30 -18.61 5.58
C ASP A 105 4.91 -18.63 4.95
N LEU A 106 3.91 -18.03 5.62
CA LEU A 106 2.50 -18.12 5.27
C LEU A 106 1.71 -16.92 5.79
N ALA A 107 0.76 -16.42 5.00
CA ALA A 107 -0.27 -15.49 5.46
C ALA A 107 -1.64 -16.15 5.45
N ILE A 108 -2.49 -15.82 6.41
CA ILE A 108 -3.93 -16.08 6.36
C ILE A 108 -4.66 -14.75 6.30
N VAL A 109 -5.42 -14.52 5.23
CA VAL A 109 -6.40 -13.43 5.16
C VAL A 109 -7.69 -13.94 5.76
N ALA A 110 -8.16 -13.35 6.86
CA ALA A 110 -9.36 -13.77 7.56
C ALA A 110 -10.41 -12.65 7.54
N ASN A 111 -11.57 -12.91 6.96
CA ASN A 111 -12.65 -11.95 6.84
C ASN A 111 -13.82 -12.28 7.78
N TYR A 112 -14.21 -11.28 8.56
CA TYR A 112 -15.29 -11.35 9.55
C TYR A 112 -16.51 -10.48 9.17
N GLY A 113 -16.47 -9.77 8.04
CA GLY A 113 -17.54 -8.84 7.64
C GLY A 113 -18.65 -9.46 6.78
N GLY A 114 -18.45 -10.67 6.27
CA GLY A 114 -19.41 -11.37 5.42
C GLY A 114 -20.53 -12.08 6.20
N PRO A 115 -21.50 -12.70 5.51
CA PRO A 115 -22.53 -13.54 6.12
C PRO A 115 -21.97 -14.84 6.73
N SER A 116 -20.75 -15.22 6.33
CA SER A 116 -19.99 -16.36 6.84
C SER A 116 -18.53 -15.97 7.02
N PHE A 117 -17.83 -16.68 7.90
CA PHE A 117 -16.37 -16.57 8.01
C PHE A 117 -15.71 -17.02 6.71
N GLU A 118 -14.77 -16.22 6.19
CA GLU A 118 -13.95 -16.57 5.03
C GLU A 118 -12.47 -16.51 5.42
N ASP A 119 -11.69 -17.51 4.99
CA ASP A 119 -10.24 -17.51 5.14
C ASP A 119 -9.52 -17.94 3.86
N GLU A 120 -8.42 -17.27 3.56
CA GLU A 120 -7.57 -17.55 2.39
C GLU A 120 -6.12 -17.70 2.83
N ARG A 121 -5.50 -18.83 2.46
CA ARG A 121 -4.13 -19.19 2.84
C ARG A 121 -3.17 -18.89 1.70
N LEU A 122 -2.13 -18.12 1.96
CA LEU A 122 -1.18 -17.64 0.98
C LEU A 122 0.25 -18.03 1.39
N PRO A 123 0.77 -19.19 0.97
CA PRO A 123 2.15 -19.56 1.24
C PRO A 123 3.11 -18.62 0.53
N ASN A 124 4.25 -18.32 1.15
CA ASN A 124 5.25 -17.41 0.60
C ASN A 124 6.10 -18.08 -0.49
N PHE A 125 5.48 -18.36 -1.64
CA PHE A 125 6.20 -18.87 -2.81
C PHE A 125 7.06 -17.81 -3.51
N LEU A 126 6.99 -16.55 -3.06
CA LEU A 126 7.77 -15.45 -3.62
C LEU A 126 9.16 -15.34 -3.01
N ARG A 127 9.43 -15.97 -1.86
CA ARG A 127 10.77 -16.03 -1.24
C ARG A 127 11.86 -16.43 -2.25
N ASP A 128 11.54 -17.37 -3.13
CA ASP A 128 12.47 -17.92 -4.11
C ASP A 128 12.33 -17.31 -5.53
N LYS A 129 11.41 -16.36 -5.72
CA LYS A 129 11.11 -15.78 -7.04
C LYS A 129 11.33 -14.28 -7.04
N ARG A 130 12.29 -13.84 -7.87
CA ARG A 130 12.50 -12.42 -8.18
C ARG A 130 12.03 -12.15 -9.60
N PRO A 131 10.73 -11.83 -9.81
CA PRO A 131 10.25 -11.52 -11.14
C PRO A 131 10.96 -10.26 -11.65
N GLU A 132 11.39 -10.28 -12.90
CA GLU A 132 12.02 -9.13 -13.54
C GLU A 132 10.96 -8.08 -13.88
N PHE A 133 11.25 -6.83 -13.56
CA PHE A 133 10.39 -5.71 -13.94
C PHE A 133 10.61 -5.35 -15.40
N VAL A 134 9.58 -5.54 -16.23
CA VAL A 134 9.59 -5.15 -17.65
C VAL A 134 8.66 -3.97 -17.86
N TRP A 135 9.21 -2.83 -18.27
CA TRP A 135 8.44 -1.64 -18.63
C TRP A 135 8.09 -1.64 -20.12
N LYS A 136 6.80 -1.48 -20.42
CA LYS A 136 6.31 -1.18 -21.77
C LYS A 136 5.71 0.21 -21.74
N SER A 137 6.29 1.13 -22.52
CA SER A 137 5.74 2.48 -22.68
C SER A 137 4.27 2.38 -23.09
N ARG A 138 3.42 3.18 -22.44
CA ARG A 138 1.99 3.24 -22.76
C ARG A 138 1.76 4.31 -23.81
N SER A 139 0.78 4.10 -24.70
CA SER A 139 0.43 5.13 -25.68
C SER A 139 0.04 6.41 -24.94
N VAL A 140 0.76 7.49 -25.22
CA VAL A 140 0.50 8.77 -24.59
C VAL A 140 -0.76 9.38 -25.21
N ALA A 141 -1.67 9.88 -24.39
CA ALA A 141 -2.85 10.60 -24.88
C ALA A 141 -2.42 11.79 -25.76
N GLN A 142 -3.11 11.99 -26.88
CA GLN A 142 -2.83 13.09 -27.79
C GLN A 142 -2.97 14.43 -27.03
N GLY A 143 -1.96 15.30 -27.10
CA GLY A 143 -1.94 16.59 -26.41
C GLY A 143 -1.44 16.59 -24.96
N LEU A 144 -0.88 15.47 -24.46
CA LEU A 144 -0.22 15.45 -23.16
C LEU A 144 1.07 16.29 -23.17
N LEU A 145 1.25 17.13 -22.14
CA LEU A 145 2.51 17.85 -21.94
C LEU A 145 3.60 16.91 -21.44
N TYR A 146 4.83 17.13 -21.93
CA TYR A 146 6.02 16.41 -21.50
C TYR A 146 5.88 14.88 -21.58
N PRO A 147 5.53 14.31 -22.76
CA PRO A 147 5.21 12.89 -22.91
C PRO A 147 6.31 11.96 -22.40
N ASP A 148 7.57 12.27 -22.68
CA ASP A 148 8.72 11.45 -22.24
C ASP A 148 8.91 11.49 -20.73
N LEU A 149 8.85 12.69 -20.13
CA LEU A 149 8.93 12.88 -18.68
C LEU A 149 7.77 12.16 -17.96
N VAL A 150 6.56 12.25 -18.49
CA VAL A 150 5.41 11.52 -17.91
C VAL A 150 5.63 10.02 -18.01
N ASN A 151 6.13 9.51 -19.13
CA ASN A 151 6.45 8.08 -19.27
C ASN A 151 7.51 7.65 -18.25
N ASP A 152 8.56 8.45 -18.01
CA ASP A 152 9.57 8.12 -17.00
C ASP A 152 9.02 8.15 -15.57
N ILE A 153 8.16 9.12 -15.23
CA ILE A 153 7.47 9.15 -13.93
C ILE A 153 6.53 7.95 -13.78
N GLN A 154 5.79 7.59 -14.83
CA GLN A 154 4.93 6.41 -14.84
C GLN A 154 5.74 5.14 -14.63
N ARG A 155 6.88 5.00 -15.32
CA ARG A 155 7.81 3.87 -15.14
C ARG A 155 8.25 3.76 -13.69
N ALA A 156 8.69 4.88 -13.08
CA ALA A 156 9.11 4.92 -11.68
C ALA A 156 8.00 4.44 -10.74
N CYS A 157 6.79 5.01 -10.83
CA CYS A 157 5.67 4.62 -9.99
C CYS A 157 5.25 3.15 -10.22
N HIS A 158 5.26 2.67 -11.47
CA HIS A 158 4.94 1.28 -11.77
C HIS A 158 5.98 0.30 -11.23
N ARG A 159 7.27 0.66 -11.25
CA ARG A 159 8.32 -0.14 -10.63
C ARG A 159 8.16 -0.21 -9.12
N VAL A 160 7.84 0.91 -8.47
CA VAL A 160 7.51 0.94 -7.03
C VAL A 160 6.35 -0.01 -6.72
N HIS A 161 5.24 0.11 -7.44
CA HIS A 161 4.06 -0.73 -7.23
C HIS A 161 4.32 -2.22 -7.53
N PHE A 162 5.14 -2.52 -8.54
CA PHE A 162 5.52 -3.90 -8.87
C PHE A 162 6.36 -4.55 -7.75
N VAL A 163 7.38 -3.84 -7.26
CA VAL A 163 8.30 -4.36 -6.24
C VAL A 163 7.57 -4.51 -4.91
N LEU A 164 6.98 -3.42 -4.41
CA LEU A 164 6.35 -3.41 -3.08
C LEU A 164 4.99 -4.09 -3.08
N GLY A 165 4.18 -3.87 -4.11
CA GLY A 165 2.75 -4.19 -4.08
C GLY A 165 1.93 -3.18 -3.26
N PRO A 166 0.62 -3.39 -3.13
CA PRO A 166 -0.27 -2.56 -2.33
C PRO A 166 -0.20 -2.89 -0.83
N GLY A 167 -0.86 -2.10 0.02
CA GLY A 167 -1.03 -2.37 1.47
C GLY A 167 -0.24 -1.46 2.39
N PHE A 168 0.81 -0.82 1.90
CA PHE A 168 1.60 0.09 2.72
C PHE A 168 0.95 1.48 2.90
N LEU A 169 1.37 2.16 3.96
CA LEU A 169 1.04 3.57 4.17
C LEU A 169 1.57 4.44 3.03
N HIS A 170 0.87 5.52 2.69
CA HIS A 170 1.23 6.43 1.58
C HIS A 170 2.69 6.90 1.61
N GLN A 171 3.29 6.99 2.79
CA GLN A 171 4.68 7.41 2.98
C GLN A 171 5.72 6.48 2.40
N VAL A 172 5.43 5.18 2.37
CA VAL A 172 6.28 4.18 1.75
C VAL A 172 6.36 4.47 0.25
N TYR A 173 5.22 4.78 -0.40
CA TYR A 173 5.19 5.00 -1.84
C TYR A 173 5.89 6.30 -2.27
N TRP A 174 5.66 7.45 -1.63
CA TRP A 174 6.37 8.66 -2.09
C TRP A 174 7.88 8.56 -1.86
N ARG A 175 8.33 7.94 -0.77
CA ARG A 175 9.77 7.71 -0.53
C ARG A 175 10.38 6.76 -1.56
N ALA A 176 9.73 5.65 -1.85
CA ALA A 176 10.17 4.72 -2.89
C ALA A 176 10.17 5.37 -4.28
N THR A 177 9.15 6.17 -4.60
CA THR A 177 9.08 6.90 -5.87
C THR A 177 10.22 7.90 -6.01
N MET A 178 10.55 8.65 -4.95
CA MET A 178 11.70 9.57 -4.97
C MET A 178 13.04 8.83 -5.18
N ILE A 179 13.18 7.61 -4.65
CA ILE A 179 14.35 6.75 -4.93
C ILE A 179 14.39 6.38 -6.42
N GLU A 180 13.26 5.96 -7.01
CA GLU A 180 13.19 5.61 -8.44
C GLU A 180 13.41 6.81 -9.37
N LEU A 181 12.92 8.00 -9.01
CA LEU A 181 13.20 9.23 -9.76
C LEU A 181 14.70 9.54 -9.76
N ARG A 182 15.34 9.51 -8.58
CA ARG A 182 16.80 9.71 -8.46
C ARG A 182 17.60 8.68 -9.27
N ARG A 183 17.20 7.41 -9.21
CA ARG A 183 17.84 6.32 -9.97
C ARG A 183 17.66 6.46 -11.48
N SER A 184 16.57 7.10 -11.90
CA SER A 184 16.29 7.43 -13.31
C SER A 184 17.00 8.71 -13.77
N GLY A 185 17.76 9.39 -12.90
CA GLY A 185 18.44 10.65 -13.21
C GLY A 185 17.49 11.85 -13.32
N LEU A 186 16.27 11.75 -12.80
CA LEU A 186 15.30 12.85 -12.77
C LEU A 186 15.50 13.69 -11.52
N ASP A 187 15.62 15.01 -11.70
CA ASP A 187 15.62 15.98 -10.62
C ASP A 187 14.23 16.14 -10.02
N TYR A 188 14.17 16.34 -8.71
CA TYR A 188 12.90 16.57 -8.02
C TYR A 188 13.03 17.37 -6.72
N ASP A 189 11.98 18.13 -6.42
CA ASP A 189 11.77 18.77 -5.12
C ASP A 189 10.64 18.08 -4.35
N TYR A 190 10.92 17.70 -3.11
CA TYR A 190 9.88 17.24 -2.19
C TYR A 190 9.27 18.39 -1.39
N ILE A 191 8.03 18.72 -1.71
CA ILE A 191 7.28 19.83 -1.14
C ILE A 191 6.45 19.31 0.01
N LYS A 192 6.97 19.45 1.23
CA LYS A 192 6.24 19.10 2.46
C LYS A 192 5.05 20.02 2.67
N GLN A 193 5.28 21.32 2.50
CA GLN A 193 4.36 22.40 2.81
C GLN A 193 4.33 23.45 1.71
N LEU A 194 3.18 24.09 1.50
CA LEU A 194 3.03 25.24 0.62
C LEU A 194 2.60 26.48 1.41
N PRO A 195 3.21 27.66 1.14
CA PRO A 195 2.85 28.91 1.81
C PRO A 195 1.46 29.38 1.36
N VAL A 196 0.56 29.60 2.31
CA VAL A 196 -0.77 30.17 2.07
C VAL A 196 -0.66 31.67 2.22
N GLU A 197 -0.93 32.39 1.13
CA GLU A 197 -0.81 33.85 1.07
C GLU A 197 -2.14 34.49 0.74
N TYR A 198 -2.37 35.69 1.28
CA TYR A 198 -3.48 36.56 0.94
C TYR A 198 -2.95 37.95 0.66
N GLU A 199 -3.19 38.47 -0.55
CA GLU A 199 -2.69 39.79 -0.99
C GLU A 199 -1.19 40.00 -0.71
N GLY A 200 -0.37 38.97 -0.98
CA GLY A 200 1.08 39.00 -0.74
C GLY A 200 1.52 38.82 0.72
N HIS A 201 0.59 38.64 1.66
CA HIS A 201 0.89 38.38 3.07
C HIS A 201 0.81 36.89 3.38
N LEU A 202 1.87 36.32 3.96
CA LEU A 202 1.91 34.93 4.42
C LEU A 202 0.97 34.74 5.62
N LEU A 203 -0.06 33.91 5.44
CA LEU A 203 -1.00 33.51 6.49
C LEU A 203 -0.54 32.26 7.25
N GLY A 204 0.22 31.38 6.59
CA GLY A 204 0.69 30.13 7.17
C GLY A 204 1.10 29.11 6.13
N TYR A 205 1.16 27.83 6.52
CA TYR A 205 1.59 26.74 5.67
C TYR A 205 0.56 25.62 5.62
N GLN A 206 0.35 25.07 4.42
CA GLN A 206 -0.50 23.90 4.19
C GLN A 206 0.38 22.67 3.95
N ASP A 207 0.15 21.60 4.69
CA ASP A 207 0.77 20.29 4.42
C ASP A 207 0.22 19.69 3.12
N VAL A 208 1.11 19.35 2.17
CA VAL A 208 0.70 18.82 0.85
C VAL A 208 1.47 17.58 0.40
N ARG A 209 2.74 17.41 0.82
CA ARG A 209 3.59 16.25 0.48
C ARG A 209 3.58 15.91 -1.02
N LEU A 210 3.96 16.87 -1.85
CA LEU A 210 3.99 16.74 -3.32
C LEU A 210 5.42 16.58 -3.82
N ILE A 211 5.61 15.98 -4.99
CA ILE A 211 6.91 15.85 -5.65
C ILE A 211 6.86 16.68 -6.93
N ARG A 212 7.66 17.74 -7.04
CA ARG A 212 7.84 18.49 -8.29
C ARG A 212 9.00 17.87 -9.04
N VAL A 213 8.74 17.32 -10.23
CA VAL A 213 9.75 16.61 -11.04
C VAL A 213 10.17 17.50 -12.21
N GLU A 214 11.49 17.65 -12.41
CA GLU A 214 12.10 18.45 -13.50
C GLU A 214 11.57 19.90 -13.60
N GLY A 215 11.09 20.46 -12.47
CA GLY A 215 10.43 21.76 -12.43
C GLY A 215 9.14 21.87 -13.26
N LYS A 216 8.62 20.75 -13.82
CA LYS A 216 7.56 20.75 -14.87
C LYS A 216 6.29 20.01 -14.47
N VAL A 217 6.41 18.91 -13.72
CA VAL A 217 5.28 18.02 -13.40
C VAL A 217 5.12 17.87 -11.90
N LEU A 218 3.90 18.07 -11.40
CA LEU A 218 3.57 17.90 -9.99
C LEU A 218 2.97 16.52 -9.72
N LEU A 219 3.69 15.66 -9.03
CA LEU A 219 3.26 14.30 -8.70
C LEU A 219 2.72 14.24 -7.27
N ALA A 220 1.50 13.73 -7.12
CA ALA A 220 0.91 13.38 -5.83
C ALA A 220 0.68 11.87 -5.77
N THR A 221 1.35 11.20 -4.83
CA THR A 221 1.18 9.75 -4.59
C THR A 221 0.29 9.52 -3.37
N PHE A 222 -0.60 8.54 -3.45
CA PHE A 222 -1.47 8.15 -2.33
C PHE A 222 -1.90 6.69 -2.48
N ALA A 223 -2.57 6.15 -1.48
CA ALA A 223 -3.11 4.79 -1.50
C ALA A 223 -4.48 4.79 -0.82
N LEU A 224 -5.53 5.03 -1.61
CA LEU A 224 -6.92 5.07 -1.13
C LEU A 224 -7.85 4.25 -2.02
N ARG A 225 -8.81 3.55 -1.40
CA ARG A 225 -9.79 2.70 -2.10
C ARG A 225 -10.63 3.46 -3.10
N ARG A 226 -11.02 4.69 -2.76
CA ARG A 226 -11.81 5.57 -3.60
C ARG A 226 -11.04 6.85 -3.83
N THR A 227 -11.10 7.34 -5.06
CA THR A 227 -10.65 8.68 -5.45
C THR A 227 -11.86 9.48 -5.81
N ASP A 228 -11.97 10.68 -5.27
CA ASP A 228 -12.98 11.67 -5.63
C ASP A 228 -12.36 12.76 -6.51
N ASP A 229 -13.24 13.52 -7.17
CA ASP A 229 -12.85 14.68 -7.97
C ASP A 229 -12.15 15.75 -7.12
N ALA A 230 -12.37 15.75 -5.80
CA ALA A 230 -11.75 16.69 -4.88
C ALA A 230 -10.21 16.63 -4.91
N ARG A 231 -9.59 15.47 -5.13
CA ARG A 231 -8.12 15.39 -5.28
C ARG A 231 -7.62 16.01 -6.56
N ALA A 232 -8.36 15.83 -7.66
CA ALA A 232 -8.02 16.47 -8.92
C ALA A 232 -8.13 17.99 -8.78
N GLU A 233 -9.20 18.49 -8.16
CA GLU A 233 -9.38 19.92 -7.90
C GLU A 233 -8.32 20.49 -6.94
N GLN A 234 -7.97 19.77 -5.88
CA GLN A 234 -6.89 20.15 -4.98
C GLN A 234 -5.55 20.22 -5.73
N LEU A 235 -5.24 19.23 -6.56
CA LEU A 235 -4.01 19.25 -7.36
C LEU A 235 -4.02 20.42 -8.37
N LYS A 236 -5.15 20.72 -9.02
CA LYS A 236 -5.30 21.90 -9.89
C LYS A 236 -5.04 23.21 -9.14
N ALA A 237 -5.51 23.34 -7.90
CA ALA A 237 -5.24 24.52 -7.08
C ALA A 237 -3.74 24.66 -6.75
N HIS A 238 -3.04 23.55 -6.50
CA HIS A 238 -1.59 23.56 -6.30
C HIS A 238 -0.83 23.89 -7.59
N LEU A 239 -1.24 23.33 -8.73
CA LEU A 239 -0.69 23.65 -10.05
C LEU A 239 -0.76 25.17 -10.33
N ARG A 240 -1.92 25.79 -10.09
CA ARG A 240 -2.13 27.25 -10.19
C ARG A 240 -1.13 28.04 -9.35
N ARG A 241 -1.04 27.73 -8.06
CA ARG A 241 -0.17 28.44 -7.10
C ARG A 241 1.32 28.29 -7.44
N MET A 242 1.69 27.19 -8.11
CA MET A 242 3.07 26.89 -8.46
C MET A 242 3.44 27.26 -9.90
N GLY A 243 2.48 27.77 -10.69
CA GLY A 243 2.72 28.07 -12.11
C GLY A 243 3.01 26.84 -12.97
N LEU A 244 2.47 25.67 -12.59
CA LEU A 244 2.64 24.41 -13.33
C LEU A 244 1.37 24.07 -14.11
N GLU A 245 1.50 23.44 -15.27
CA GLU A 245 0.36 23.12 -16.14
C GLU A 245 -0.11 21.65 -16.05
N LEU A 246 0.75 20.76 -15.55
CA LEU A 246 0.50 19.33 -15.49
C LEU A 246 0.84 18.75 -14.12
N GLY A 247 -0.11 18.01 -13.57
CA GLY A 247 0.08 17.16 -12.41
C GLY A 247 -0.30 15.71 -12.70
N LEU A 248 0.17 14.80 -11.85
CA LEU A 248 -0.14 13.37 -11.90
C LEU A 248 -0.64 12.92 -10.53
N LEU A 249 -1.80 12.28 -10.49
CA LEU A 249 -2.34 11.58 -9.32
C LEU A 249 -1.98 10.09 -9.44
N ALA A 250 -1.12 9.56 -8.57
CA ALA A 250 -0.73 8.16 -8.56
C ALA A 250 -1.31 7.42 -7.35
N ASN A 251 -2.28 6.53 -7.59
CA ASN A 251 -2.95 5.74 -6.56
C ASN A 251 -2.39 4.31 -6.51
N PHE A 252 -1.70 3.98 -5.41
CA PHE A 252 -1.07 2.69 -5.14
C PHE A 252 -1.98 1.70 -4.39
N TYR A 253 -3.25 2.03 -4.19
CA TYR A 253 -4.16 1.22 -3.37
C TYR A 253 -4.43 -0.17 -3.94
N ASP A 254 -4.74 -0.28 -5.23
CA ASP A 254 -5.29 -1.49 -5.81
C ASP A 254 -4.18 -2.46 -6.28
N THR A 255 -4.58 -3.65 -6.71
CA THR A 255 -3.81 -4.64 -7.46
C THR A 255 -3.17 -4.09 -8.73
N ARG A 256 -3.64 -2.94 -9.23
CA ARG A 256 -3.01 -2.18 -10.31
C ARG A 256 -2.85 -0.73 -9.90
N LEU A 257 -1.68 -0.17 -10.18
CA LEU A 257 -1.45 1.26 -10.07
C LEU A 257 -2.33 2.03 -11.06
N ALA A 258 -3.04 3.04 -10.56
CA ALA A 258 -3.76 4.01 -11.36
C ALA A 258 -3.00 5.34 -11.35
N ILE A 259 -2.74 5.91 -12.54
CA ILE A 259 -2.15 7.25 -12.69
C ILE A 259 -3.07 8.08 -13.57
N THR A 260 -3.54 9.20 -13.03
CA THR A 260 -4.44 10.12 -13.73
C THR A 260 -3.74 11.46 -13.95
N PRO A 261 -3.58 11.93 -15.19
CA PRO A 261 -3.08 13.26 -15.46
C PRO A 261 -4.13 14.31 -15.10
N VAL A 262 -3.68 15.41 -14.50
CA VAL A 262 -4.49 16.56 -14.13
C VAL A 262 -3.92 17.78 -14.83
N ARG A 263 -4.71 18.39 -15.71
CA ARG A 263 -4.31 19.60 -16.44
C ARG A 263 -4.88 20.84 -15.77
N PHE A 264 -4.04 21.86 -15.72
CA PHE A 264 -4.45 23.23 -15.48
C PHE A 264 -4.21 24.02 -16.76
N LYS A 265 -5.19 24.00 -17.66
CA LYS A 265 -5.42 24.91 -18.80
C LYS A 265 -6.90 24.88 -19.15
#